data_AF-A0A819BU25-F1
#
_entry.id   AF-A0A819BU25-F1
#
_cell.length_a   1.000
_cell.length_b   1.000
_cell.length_c   1.000
_cell.angle_alpha   90.00
_cell.angle_beta   90.00
_cell.angle_gamma   90.00
#
_symmetry.space_group_name_H-M   'P 1'
#
loop_
_entity.id
_entity.type
_entity.pdbx_description
1 polymer ?
#
loop_
_entity_poly.entity_id
_entity_poly.type
_entity_poly.pdbx_seq_one_letter_code
_entity_poly.pdbx_strand_id
1 'polypeptide(L)'
;MGPNAETEFGHMDKDDRKGTGPENVFWNTTAPTGIYRLCFDQYDFTIPANASNPITVTFEIQKLGAATQTLTKEFSSLARIQGICSLTDPTYVGTVNYP
;
A
#
# COMPACT_ATOMS: atom_id res chain seq x y z
N MET A 1 -7.37 7.66 17.72
CA MET A 1 -8.49 6.92 17.12
C MET A 1 -7.86 5.83 16.27
N GLY A 2 -8.19 4.57 16.57
CA GLY A 2 -7.62 3.39 15.92
C GLY A 2 -8.55 2.85 14.83
N PRO A 3 -8.14 1.78 14.15
CA PRO A 3 -8.94 1.19 13.08
C PRO A 3 -10.26 0.62 13.64
N ASN A 4 -11.34 0.80 12.90
CA ASN A 4 -12.71 0.42 13.25
C ASN A 4 -13.50 0.07 11.96
N ALA A 5 -14.76 -0.33 12.14
CA ALA A 5 -15.71 -0.60 11.07
C ALA A 5 -15.87 0.54 10.02
N GLU A 6 -15.46 1.77 10.32
CA GLU A 6 -15.48 2.83 9.32
C GLU A 6 -14.18 2.81 8.50
N THR A 7 -13.03 2.42 9.07
CA THR A 7 -11.68 2.45 8.45
C THR A 7 -11.13 1.11 7.94
N GLU A 8 -11.77 -0.02 8.26
CA GLU A 8 -11.22 -1.37 8.03
C GLU A 8 -11.82 -2.16 6.84
N PHE A 9 -12.85 -1.68 6.17
CA PHE A 9 -13.54 -2.42 5.09
C PHE A 9 -13.11 -2.07 3.66
N GLY A 10 -11.85 -1.67 3.47
CA GLY A 10 -11.27 -1.65 2.12
C GLY A 10 -11.30 -3.06 1.55
N HIS A 11 -11.91 -3.25 0.38
CA HIS A 11 -11.87 -4.50 -0.34
C HIS A 11 -10.58 -4.59 -1.12
N MET A 12 -9.90 -5.71 -0.91
CA MET A 12 -8.71 -6.08 -1.65
C MET A 12 -9.13 -6.84 -2.89
N ASP A 13 -8.74 -6.35 -4.06
CA ASP A 13 -8.87 -7.09 -5.29
C ASP A 13 -7.82 -8.21 -5.31
N LYS A 14 -8.23 -9.38 -4.82
CA LYS A 14 -7.42 -10.60 -4.80
C LYS A 14 -7.43 -11.32 -6.15
N ASP A 15 -8.15 -10.82 -7.15
CA ASP A 15 -8.32 -11.49 -8.44
C ASP A 15 -7.37 -11.01 -9.54
N ASP A 16 -6.40 -10.15 -9.22
CA ASP A 16 -5.26 -9.88 -10.11
C ASP A 16 -4.33 -11.11 -10.21
N ARG A 17 -4.82 -12.09 -10.97
CA ARG A 17 -4.15 -13.35 -11.30
C ARG A 17 -3.06 -13.17 -12.36
N LYS A 18 -2.77 -11.93 -12.79
CA LYS A 18 -1.81 -11.66 -13.88
C LYS A 18 -0.37 -11.55 -13.41
N GLY A 19 -0.14 -11.48 -12.08
CA GLY A 19 1.21 -11.49 -11.51
C GLY A 19 2.06 -10.27 -11.89
N THR A 20 1.43 -9.15 -12.28
CA THR A 20 2.11 -7.94 -12.79
C THR A 20 1.67 -6.63 -12.13
N GLY A 21 1.20 -6.65 -10.88
CA GLY A 21 0.92 -5.45 -10.07
C GLY A 21 0.16 -5.79 -8.77
N PRO A 22 0.22 -4.97 -7.70
CA PRO A 22 -0.30 -5.32 -6.37
C PRO A 22 -1.83 -5.31 -6.28
N GLU A 23 -2.37 -6.07 -5.31
CA GLU A 23 -3.79 -6.09 -4.96
C GLU A 23 -4.34 -4.66 -4.78
N ASN A 24 -5.38 -4.29 -5.53
CA ASN A 24 -6.00 -2.98 -5.38
C ASN A 24 -6.79 -2.94 -4.06
N VAL A 25 -6.64 -1.87 -3.26
CA VAL A 25 -7.56 -1.61 -2.14
C VAL A 25 -8.57 -0.56 -2.57
N PHE A 26 -9.83 -0.94 -2.63
CA PHE A 26 -10.93 -0.07 -3.03
C PHE A 26 -12.06 -0.12 -2.00
N TRP A 27 -12.85 0.94 -1.95
CA TRP A 27 -14.07 0.97 -1.15
C TRP A 27 -15.27 0.95 -2.10
N ASN A 28 -16.28 0.13 -1.78
CA ASN A 28 -17.55 0.13 -2.52
C ASN A 28 -18.33 1.44 -2.31
N THR A 29 -18.00 2.16 -1.23
CA THR A 29 -18.49 3.49 -0.89
C THR A 29 -17.33 4.49 -0.85
N THR A 30 -17.58 5.74 -0.47
CA THR A 30 -16.51 6.70 -0.20
C THR A 30 -15.57 6.17 0.87
N ALA A 31 -14.26 6.14 0.58
CA ALA A 31 -13.25 5.82 1.58
C ALA A 31 -13.28 6.87 2.70
N PRO A 32 -13.11 6.47 3.97
CA PRO A 32 -13.14 7.41 5.09
C PRO A 32 -12.12 8.53 4.97
N THR A 33 -12.50 9.71 5.43
CA THR A 33 -11.57 10.81 5.63
C THR A 33 -10.56 10.45 6.71
N GLY A 34 -9.26 10.68 6.46
CA GLY A 34 -8.21 10.46 7.44
C GLY A 34 -6.82 10.33 6.83
N ILE A 35 -5.86 10.01 7.70
CA ILE A 35 -4.47 9.74 7.31
C ILE A 35 -4.30 8.24 7.12
N TYR A 36 -4.02 7.85 5.88
CA TYR A 36 -3.67 6.49 5.50
C TYR A 36 -2.16 6.34 5.51
N ARG A 37 -1.67 5.27 6.15
CA ARG A 37 -0.27 4.84 6.03
C ARG A 37 -0.21 3.72 5.01
N LEU A 38 0.67 3.86 4.02
CA LEU A 38 0.88 2.87 2.98
C LEU A 38 2.17 2.10 3.29
N CYS A 39 2.05 0.79 3.34
CA CYS A 39 3.15 -0.14 3.51
C CYS A 39 3.12 -1.18 2.39
N PHE A 40 4.29 -1.66 1.99
CA PHE A 40 4.43 -2.70 0.98
C PHE A 40 5.20 -3.90 1.56
N ASP A 41 4.49 -5.02 1.71
CA ASP A 41 5.05 -6.27 2.23
C ASP A 41 5.48 -7.19 1.09
N GLN A 42 6.73 -7.67 1.14
CA GLN A 42 7.29 -8.62 0.18
C GLN A 42 6.95 -10.09 0.51
N TYR A 43 6.07 -10.34 1.49
CA TYR A 43 5.10 -11.46 1.56
C TYR A 43 5.41 -12.70 0.70
N ASP A 44 4.86 -12.67 -0.49
CA ASP A 44 4.86 -13.77 -1.47
C ASP A 44 5.66 -13.45 -2.73
N PHE A 45 6.65 -12.54 -2.64
CA PHE A 45 7.54 -12.27 -3.77
C PHE A 45 8.48 -13.45 -4.00
N THR A 46 8.40 -14.08 -5.18
CA THR A 46 9.29 -15.17 -5.61
C THR A 46 10.77 -14.77 -5.53
N ILE A 47 11.08 -13.51 -5.88
CA ILE A 47 12.41 -12.91 -5.73
C ILE A 47 12.23 -11.63 -4.91
N PRO A 48 12.62 -11.63 -3.61
CA PRO A 48 12.58 -10.42 -2.81
C PRO A 48 13.67 -9.43 -3.22
N ALA A 49 13.45 -8.16 -2.91
CA ALA A 49 14.40 -7.10 -3.15
C ALA A 49 15.76 -7.38 -2.50
N ASN A 50 16.83 -7.08 -3.22
CA ASN A 50 18.20 -7.12 -2.72
C ASN A 50 19.05 -6.05 -3.41
N ALA A 51 20.28 -5.84 -2.93
CA ALA A 51 21.15 -4.78 -3.44
C ALA A 51 21.46 -4.89 -4.94
N SER A 52 21.42 -6.10 -5.50
CA SER A 52 21.66 -6.33 -6.93
C SER A 52 20.38 -6.30 -7.78
N ASN A 53 19.22 -6.46 -7.16
CA ASN A 53 17.90 -6.48 -7.80
C ASN A 53 16.91 -5.71 -6.90
N PRO A 54 16.94 -4.37 -6.93
CA PRO A 54 15.99 -3.57 -6.17
C PRO A 54 14.59 -3.69 -6.75
N ILE A 55 13.57 -3.49 -5.92
CA ILE A 55 12.17 -3.43 -6.31
C ILE A 55 11.67 -2.01 -6.10
N THR A 56 11.20 -1.38 -7.18
CA THR A 56 10.52 -0.09 -7.11
C THR A 56 9.02 -0.30 -7.12
N VAL A 57 8.34 0.29 -6.14
CA VAL A 57 6.88 0.24 -5.99
C VAL A 57 6.32 1.63 -6.12
N THR A 58 5.23 1.75 -6.87
CA THR A 58 4.45 2.98 -7.00
C THR A 58 3.02 2.70 -6.56
N PHE A 59 2.57 3.47 -5.58
CA PHE A 59 1.18 3.53 -5.17
C PHE A 59 0.50 4.68 -5.92
N GLU A 60 -0.58 4.36 -6.63
CA GLU A 60 -1.47 5.35 -7.21
C GLU A 60 -2.70 5.50 -6.33
N ILE A 61 -2.96 6.72 -5.85
CA ILE A 61 -4.10 7.02 -5.00
C ILE A 61 -5.07 7.87 -5.80
N GLN A 62 -6.21 7.26 -6.12
CA GLN A 62 -7.26 7.87 -6.91
C GLN A 62 -8.42 8.31 -6.01
N LYS A 63 -8.89 9.53 -6.23
CA LYS A 63 -10.11 10.07 -5.64
C LYS A 63 -10.95 10.71 -6.73
N LEU A 64 -12.25 10.42 -6.71
CA LEU A 64 -13.18 10.99 -7.68
C LEU A 64 -13.15 12.52 -7.61
N GLY A 65 -12.90 13.17 -8.74
CA GLY A 65 -12.85 14.64 -8.84
C GLY A 65 -11.57 15.29 -8.32
N ALA A 66 -10.55 14.51 -7.93
CA ALA A 66 -9.23 15.02 -7.55
C ALA A 66 -8.15 14.49 -8.51
N ALA A 67 -6.99 15.16 -8.53
CA ALA A 67 -5.83 14.65 -9.25
C ALA A 67 -5.30 13.37 -8.57
N THR A 68 -4.86 12.40 -9.37
CA THR A 68 -4.17 11.20 -8.88
C THR A 68 -2.91 11.60 -8.12
N GLN A 69 -2.75 11.04 -6.92
CA GLN A 69 -1.52 11.17 -6.15
C GLN A 69 -0.67 9.91 -6.34
N THR A 70 0.65 10.08 -6.37
CA THR A 70 1.58 8.96 -6.52
C THR A 70 2.61 8.98 -5.40
N LEU A 71 2.85 7.82 -4.79
CA LEU A 71 3.94 7.61 -3.84
C LEU A 71 4.83 6.47 -4.35
N THR A 72 6.12 6.76 -4.54
CA THR A 72 7.10 5.80 -5.05
C THR A 72 8.16 5.53 -3.99
N LYS A 73 8.50 4.26 -3.80
CA LYS A 73 9.63 3.84 -2.95
C LYS A 73 10.39 2.69 -3.61
N GLU A 74 11.71 2.76 -3.51
CA GLU A 74 12.59 1.66 -3.87
C GLU A 74 12.96 0.86 -2.60
N PHE A 75 12.91 -0.47 -2.72
CA PHE A 75 13.40 -1.42 -1.74
C PHE A 75 14.65 -2.09 -2.31
N SER A 76 15.77 -1.99 -1.59
CA SER A 76 17.04 -2.66 -1.92
C SER A 76 17.36 -3.82 -0.96
N SER A 77 16.40 -4.18 -0.10
CA SER A 77 16.45 -5.33 0.79
C SER A 77 15.03 -5.87 1.02
N LEU A 78 14.97 -7.12 1.50
CA LEU A 78 13.71 -7.73 1.90
C LEU A 78 13.04 -6.89 3.00
N ALA A 79 11.82 -6.43 2.74
CA ALA A 79 10.98 -5.75 3.70
C ALA A 79 9.74 -6.61 4.00
N ARG A 80 9.51 -6.89 5.28
CA ARG A 80 8.36 -7.65 5.78
C ARG A 80 7.68 -6.86 6.88
N ILE A 81 6.35 -6.82 6.85
CA ILE A 81 5.60 -6.14 7.90
C ILE A 81 5.62 -7.01 9.16
N GLN A 82 5.88 -6.41 10.32
CA GLN A 82 5.96 -7.15 11.61
C GLN A 82 4.72 -6.93 12.49
N GLY A 83 3.68 -6.30 11.94
CA GLY A 83 2.48 -5.90 12.68
C GLY A 83 1.63 -4.95 11.84
N ILE A 84 1.11 -3.89 12.47
CA ILE A 84 0.38 -2.84 11.76
C ILE A 84 1.34 -1.90 11.01
N CYS A 85 0.90 -1.39 9.86
CA CYS A 85 1.67 -0.41 9.09
C CYS A 85 1.97 0.83 9.95
N SER A 86 3.27 1.12 10.13
CA SER A 86 3.76 2.20 10.98
C SER A 86 4.83 3.01 10.26
N LEU A 87 5.09 4.23 10.74
CA LEU A 87 6.05 5.16 10.13
C LEU A 87 7.50 4.67 10.21
N THR A 88 7.80 3.75 11.14
CA THR A 88 9.13 3.19 11.36
C THR A 88 9.28 1.79 10.78
N ASP A 89 8.23 1.25 10.17
CA ASP A 89 8.29 -0.09 9.58
C ASP A 89 9.16 -0.06 8.32
N PRO A 90 10.05 -1.05 8.10
CA PRO A 90 10.84 -1.13 6.86
C PRO A 90 9.98 -1.15 5.59
N THR A 91 8.73 -1.64 5.67
CA THR A 91 7.75 -1.65 4.57
C THR A 91 7.11 -0.30 4.28
N TYR A 92 7.29 0.72 5.14
CA TYR A 92 6.62 2.02 5.02
C TYR A 92 6.97 2.76 3.74
N VAL A 93 5.97 3.11 2.94
CA VAL A 93 6.14 3.84 1.67
C VAL A 93 5.84 5.33 1.85
N GLY A 94 4.76 5.64 2.57
CA GLY A 94 4.35 7.02 2.78
C GLY A 94 3.00 7.15 3.46
N THR A 95 2.57 8.39 3.63
CA THR A 95 1.25 8.75 4.17
C THR A 95 0.47 9.54 3.13
N VAL A 96 -0.84 9.29 3.07
CA VAL A 96 -1.77 10.10 2.31
C VAL A 96 -2.84 10.64 3.24
N ASN A 97 -3.06 11.95 3.18
CA ASN A 97 -4.25 12.53 3.77
C ASN A 97 -5.39 12.42 2.76
N TYR A 98 -6.39 11.61 3.07
CA TYR A 98 -7.60 11.46 2.28
C TYR A 98 -8.68 12.33 2.91
N PRO A 99 -9.10 13.45 2.29
CA PRO A 99 -10.13 14.33 2.83
C PRO A 99 -11.53 13.76 2.63
#